data_AF-A0A445F7C6-F1
#
_entry.id   AF-A0A445F7C6-F1
#
_cell.length_a   1.000
_cell.length_b   1.000
_cell.length_c   1.000
_cell.angle_alpha   90.00
_cell.angle_beta   90.00
_cell.angle_gamma   90.00
#
_symmetry.space_group_name_H-M   'P 1'
#
loop_
_entity.id
_entity.type
_entity.pdbx_description
1 polymer ?
#
loop_
_entity_poly.entity_id
_entity_poly.type
_entity_poly.pdbx_seq_one_letter_code
_entity_poly.pdbx_strand_id
1 'polypeptide(L)' 'MRFNEEVIGAKSMMKFESGYSVEIMFDGSKLGIEPYAVEVLPNGELLILDSTNSNVYRISSSLSLS' A
#
# COMPACT_ATOMS: atom_id res chain seq x y z
N MET A 1 9.45 -12.83 -38.63
CA MET A 1 9.59 -12.11 -37.37
C MET A 1 8.59 -12.72 -36.41
N ARG A 2 9.05 -13.26 -35.26
CA ARG A 2 8.16 -13.74 -34.20
C ARG A 2 7.76 -12.50 -33.40
N PHE A 3 6.46 -12.27 -33.23
CA PHE A 3 5.98 -11.27 -32.29
C PHE A 3 6.12 -11.90 -30.90
N ASN A 4 6.93 -11.27 -30.06
CA ASN A 4 7.09 -11.66 -28.67
C ASN A 4 5.81 -11.18 -27.98
N GLU A 5 5.00 -12.09 -27.47
CA GLU A 5 3.94 -11.72 -26.53
C GLU A 5 4.64 -11.31 -25.22
N GLU A 6 5.02 -10.04 -25.11
CA GLU A 6 5.18 -9.46 -23.78
C GLU A 6 3.82 -9.55 -23.11
N VAL A 7 3.70 -10.45 -22.13
CA VAL A 7 2.60 -10.44 -21.18
C VAL A 7 2.68 -9.10 -20.48
N ILE A 8 1.95 -8.11 -21.02
CA ILE A 8 1.63 -6.87 -20.31
C ILE A 8 0.80 -7.36 -19.13
N GLY A 9 1.49 -7.61 -18.01
CA GLY A 9 0.89 -8.12 -16.79
C GLY A 9 -0.37 -7.32 -16.53
N ALA A 10 -1.52 -7.99 -16.57
CA ALA A 10 -2.81 -7.33 -16.43
C ALA A 10 -2.70 -6.40 -15.22
N LYS A 11 -2.75 -5.08 -15.46
CA LYS A 11 -2.74 -4.09 -14.38
C LYS A 11 -3.84 -4.52 -13.44
N SER A 12 -3.48 -5.03 -12.27
CA SER A 12 -4.44 -5.56 -11.32
C SER A 12 -5.37 -4.41 -10.96
N MET A 13 -6.57 -4.43 -11.52
CA MET A 13 -7.53 -3.36 -11.35
C MET A 13 -8.29 -3.70 -10.08
N MET A 14 -8.01 -2.96 -9.01
CA MET A 14 -8.76 -3.08 -7.77
C MET A 14 -10.22 -2.72 -8.05
N LYS A 15 -11.13 -3.56 -7.56
CA LYS A 15 -12.58 -3.28 -7.54
C LYS A 15 -12.95 -2.97 -6.11
N PHE A 16 -13.66 -1.86 -5.91
CA PHE A 16 -14.12 -1.42 -4.61
C PHE A 16 -15.63 -1.58 -4.51
N GLU A 17 -16.10 -1.90 -3.31
CA GLU A 17 -17.53 -1.98 -3.02
C GLU A 17 -18.14 -0.57 -2.96
N SER A 18 -19.36 -0.42 -3.46
CA SER A 18 -20.10 0.85 -3.37
C SER A 18 -20.39 1.20 -1.91
N GLY A 19 -20.23 2.47 -1.54
CA GLY A 19 -20.44 2.94 -0.17
C GLY A 19 -19.16 3.11 0.65
N TYR A 20 -18.01 2.70 0.12
CA TYR A 20 -16.70 2.95 0.71
C TYR A 20 -15.90 3.96 -0.12
N SER A 21 -15.19 4.88 0.55
CA SER A 21 -14.12 5.65 -0.06
C SER A 21 -12.80 4.89 0.09
N VAL A 22 -11.99 4.89 -0.96
CA VAL A 22 -10.64 4.32 -0.91
C VAL A 22 -9.66 5.35 -1.42
N GLU A 23 -8.66 5.64 -0.60
CA GLU A 23 -7.57 6.55 -0.92
C GLU A 23 -6.22 5.88 -0.71
N ILE A 24 -5.22 6.34 -1.48
CA ILE A 24 -3.84 5.90 -1.30
C ILE A 24 -3.20 6.84 -0.27
N MET A 25 -2.88 6.32 0.90
CA MET A 25 -2.22 7.07 1.97
C MET A 25 -0.72 7.25 1.75
N PHE A 26 -0.06 6.23 1.23
CA PHE A 26 1.35 6.27 0.86
C PHE A 26 1.64 5.16 -0.16
N ASP A 27 2.71 5.36 -0.93
CA ASP A 27 3.22 4.38 -1.89
C ASP A 27 4.55 3.82 -1.35
N GLY A 28 4.49 2.63 -0.73
CA GLY A 28 5.66 1.99 -0.11
C GLY A 28 6.82 1.78 -1.08
N SER A 29 6.53 1.54 -2.36
CA SER A 29 7.54 1.35 -3.39
C SER A 29 8.40 2.60 -3.62
N LYS A 30 7.80 3.80 -3.50
CA LYS A 30 8.52 5.08 -3.58
C LYS A 30 9.45 5.33 -2.40
N LEU A 31 9.21 4.66 -1.27
CA LEU A 31 9.98 4.78 -0.05
C LEU A 31 11.02 3.67 0.11
N GLY A 32 11.07 2.70 -0.82
CA GLY A 32 11.93 1.53 -0.71
C GLY A 32 11.52 0.57 0.41
N ILE A 33 10.24 0.59 0.78
CA ILE A 33 9.66 -0.24 1.83
C ILE A 33 8.90 -1.39 1.17
N GLU A 34 9.07 -2.61 1.67
CA GLU A 34 8.24 -3.77 1.32
C GLU A 34 7.25 -4.06 2.48
N PRO A 35 6.02 -3.52 2.45
CA PRO A 35 5.09 -3.62 3.56
C PRO A 35 4.67 -5.07 3.79
N TYR A 36 4.82 -5.56 5.01
CA TYR A 36 4.44 -6.92 5.40
C TYR A 36 3.23 -6.93 6.34
N ALA A 37 3.26 -6.09 7.37
CA ALA A 37 2.18 -5.97 8.34
C ALA A 37 1.94 -4.50 8.69
N VAL A 38 0.68 -4.19 9.03
CA VAL A 38 0.26 -2.87 9.48
C VAL A 38 -0.49 -3.00 10.80
N GLU A 39 -0.17 -2.13 11.76
CA GLU A 39 -0.89 -2.00 13.03
C GLU A 39 -1.39 -0.57 13.20
N VAL A 40 -2.63 -0.42 13.68
CA VAL A 40 -3.22 0.87 14.03
C VAL A 40 -3.04 1.09 15.53
N LEU A 41 -2.34 2.16 15.90
CA LEU A 41 -2.16 2.54 17.29
C LEU A 41 -3.42 3.21 17.86
N PRO A 42 -3.61 3.21 19.19
CA PRO A 42 -4.78 3.85 19.83
C PRO A 42 -4.96 5.34 19.50
N ASN A 43 -3.89 6.02 19.06
CA ASN A 43 -3.91 7.43 18.65
C ASN A 43 -4.22 7.62 17.14
N GLY A 44 -4.45 6.55 16.39
CA GLY A 44 -4.73 6.57 14.96
C GLY A 44 -3.51 6.55 14.05
N GLU A 45 -2.28 6.53 14.60
CA GLU A 45 -1.06 6.36 13.79
C GLU A 45 -0.93 4.92 13.29
N LEU A 46 -0.22 4.75 12.17
CA LEU A 46 0.08 3.43 11.61
C LEU A 46 1.52 3.04 11.88
N LEU A 47 1.74 1.80 12.31
CA LEU A 47 3.04 1.13 12.26
C LEU A 47 3.08 0.20 11.07
N ILE A 48 4.16 0.25 10.29
CA ILE A 48 4.39 -0.62 9.13
C ILE A 48 5.65 -1.43 9.38
N LEU A 49 5.54 -2.74 9.33
CA LEU A 49 6.68 -3.65 9.33
C LEU A 49 7.16 -3.88 7.90
N ASP A 50 8.43 -3.62 7.66
CA ASP A 50 9.13 -3.88 6.40
C ASP A 50 9.85 -5.22 6.46
N SER A 51 9.43 -6.17 5.61
CA SER A 51 10.02 -7.51 5.59
C SER A 51 11.43 -7.56 5.01
N THR A 52 11.78 -6.65 4.11
CA THR A 52 13.07 -6.68 3.41
C THR A 52 14.15 -6.02 4.27
N ASN A 53 13.83 -4.90 4.89
CA ASN A 53 14.81 -4.12 5.65
C ASN A 53 14.75 -4.39 7.17
N SER A 54 13.77 -5.16 7.65
CA SER A 54 13.53 -5.40 9.10
C SER A 54 13.36 -4.11 9.91
N ASN A 55 12.83 -3.07 9.28
CA ASN A 55 12.54 -1.77 9.88
C ASN A 55 11.05 -1.67 10.26
N VAL A 56 10.76 -0.82 11.25
CA VAL A 56 9.39 -0.40 11.58
C VAL A 56 9.25 1.08 11.30
N TYR A 57 8.29 1.44 10.45
CA TYR A 57 7.98 2.82 10.09
C TYR A 57 6.73 3.29 10.83
N ARG A 58 6.74 4.53 11.33
CA ARG A 58 5.56 5.17 11.92
C ARG A 58 5.03 6.23 10.96
N ILE A 59 3.76 6.11 10.57
CA ILE A 59 3.07 7.08 9.73
C ILE A 59 2.09 7.88 10.58
N SER A 60 2.40 9.16 10.75
CA SER A 60 1.56 10.15 11.40
C SER A 60 0.73 10.87 10.34
N SER A 61 -0.27 10.20 9.77
CA SER A 61 -1.26 10.84 8.89
C SER A 61 -2.62 10.78 9.57
N SER A 62 -3.37 11.87 9.52
CA SER A 62 -4.76 11.86 9.98
C SER A 62 -5.56 10.99 9.02
N LEU A 63 -6.06 9.83 9.47
CA LEU A 63 -7.18 9.20 8.81
C LEU A 63 -8.36 10.17 8.96
N SER A 64 -8.64 10.97 7.93
CA SER A 64 -9.85 11.79 7.95
C SER A 64 -11.03 10.85 7.87
N LEU A 65 -11.60 10.50 9.02
CA LEU A 65 -12.92 9.91 9.15
C LEU A 65 -13.93 11.03 8.84
N SER A 66 -14.09 11.36 7.56
CA SER A 66 -15.13 12.28 7.09
C SER A 66 -16.48 11.60 7.03
#